data_AF-A0A177I0B0-F1
#
_entry.id   AF-A0A177I0B0-F1
#
_cell.length_a   1.000
_cell.length_b   1.000
_cell.length_c   1.000
_cell.angle_alpha   90.00
_cell.angle_beta   90.00
_cell.angle_gamma   90.00
#
_symmetry.space_group_name_H-M   'P 1'
#
loop_
_entity.id
_entity.type
_entity.pdbx_description
1 polymer ?
#
loop_
_entity_poly.entity_id
_entity_poly.type
_entity_poly.pdbx_seq_one_letter_code
_entity_poly.pdbx_strand_id
1 'polypeptide(L)'
;MKRVGNKSGATRPGFALLLKFFEAEARFPESVREVPSVAVEYVAQQVQVPAGAWAEYDWQSKAIQRHRGEIRAAYGFRANTEED
;
A
#
# COMPACT_ATOMS: atom_id res chain seq x y z
N MET A 1 3.06 8.95 -9.76
CA MET A 1 2.29 9.16 -8.50
C MET A 1 0.83 9.63 -8.70
N LYS A 2 0.20 9.50 -9.88
CA LYS A 2 -1.14 10.06 -10.16
C LYS A 2 -2.33 9.39 -9.42
N ARG A 3 -2.11 8.25 -8.71
CA ARG A 3 -3.19 7.46 -8.07
C ARG A 3 -3.34 7.67 -6.56
N VAL A 4 -2.30 8.15 -5.87
CA VAL A 4 -2.39 8.47 -4.43
C VAL A 4 -3.34 9.65 -4.19
N GLY A 5 -3.44 10.57 -5.16
CA GLY A 5 -4.31 11.75 -5.09
C GLY A 5 -5.82 11.46 -5.03
N ASN A 6 -6.27 10.27 -5.46
CA ASN A 6 -7.68 9.87 -5.36
C ASN A 6 -8.06 9.24 -4.00
N LYS A 7 -7.10 9.06 -3.08
CA LYS A 7 -7.36 8.49 -1.76
C LYS A 7 -7.43 9.58 -0.70
N SER A 8 -8.58 9.69 -0.04
CA SER A 8 -8.83 10.66 1.03
C SER A 8 -8.52 10.09 2.42
N GLY A 9 -7.93 10.92 3.28
CA GLY A 9 -7.78 10.67 4.72
C GLY A 9 -6.83 9.53 5.12
N ALA A 10 -7.20 8.82 6.20
CA ALA A 10 -6.38 7.81 6.90
C ALA A 10 -5.96 6.59 6.05
N THR A 11 -6.53 6.41 4.86
CA THR A 11 -6.23 5.27 3.97
C THR A 11 -5.12 5.56 2.95
N ARG A 12 -4.78 6.84 2.76
CA ARG A 12 -3.74 7.33 1.84
C ARG A 12 -2.31 6.86 2.20
N PRO A 13 -1.89 6.83 3.49
CA PRO A 13 -0.56 6.35 3.88
C PRO A 13 -0.38 4.87 3.54
N GLY A 14 -1.29 4.00 4.00
CA GLY A 14 -1.20 2.56 3.79
C GLY A 14 -1.19 2.17 2.31
N PHE A 15 -1.99 2.86 1.47
CA PHE A 15 -1.97 2.63 0.03
C PHE A 15 -0.65 3.04 -0.63
N ALA A 16 -0.09 4.20 -0.27
CA ALA A 16 1.16 4.69 -0.86
C ALA A 16 2.33 3.75 -0.55
N LEU A 17 2.37 3.24 0.68
CA LEU A 17 3.36 2.26 1.14
C LEU A 17 3.22 0.92 0.42
N LEU A 18 2.00 0.37 0.35
CA LEU A 18 1.75 -0.86 -0.41
C LEU A 18 2.12 -0.70 -1.89
N LEU A 19 1.83 0.46 -2.47
CA LEU A 19 2.17 0.76 -3.86
C LEU A 19 3.69 0.77 -4.05
N LYS A 20 4.43 1.47 -3.20
CA LYS A 20 5.89 1.56 -3.32
C LYS A 20 6.60 0.23 -3.04
N PHE A 21 6.09 -0.54 -2.08
CA PHE A 21 6.61 -1.88 -1.83
C PHE A 21 6.38 -2.80 -3.04
N PHE A 22 5.17 -2.77 -3.62
CA PHE A 22 4.85 -3.58 -4.80
C PHE A 22 5.68 -3.18 -6.03
N GLU A 23 6.00 -1.90 -6.20
CA GLU A 23 6.89 -1.42 -7.27
C GLU A 23 8.32 -1.99 -7.14
N ALA A 24 8.81 -2.16 -5.91
CA ALA A 24 10.16 -2.66 -5.64
C ALA A 24 10.25 -4.20 -5.66
N GLU A 25 9.28 -4.87 -5.05
CA GLU A 25 9.34 -6.31 -4.75
C GLU A 25 8.37 -7.16 -5.58
N ALA A 26 7.49 -6.54 -6.39
CA ALA A 26 6.41 -7.21 -7.15
C ALA A 26 5.49 -8.12 -6.31
N ARG A 27 5.49 -7.94 -4.98
CA ARG A 27 4.64 -8.63 -4.01
C ARG A 27 4.14 -7.63 -2.96
N PHE A 28 3.26 -8.06 -2.07
CA PHE A 28 2.85 -7.26 -0.93
C PHE A 28 3.57 -7.73 0.35
N PRO A 29 3.81 -6.82 1.32
CA PRO A 29 4.28 -7.23 2.64
C PRO A 29 3.20 -8.07 3.32
N GLU A 30 3.60 -9.04 4.13
CA GLU A 30 2.74 -9.86 4.99
C GLU A 30 2.56 -9.21 6.36
N SER A 31 3.51 -8.37 6.79
CA SER A 31 3.43 -7.62 8.04
C SER A 31 4.06 -6.22 7.96
N VAL A 32 3.70 -5.34 8.92
CA VAL A 32 4.32 -4.01 9.10
C VAL A 32 5.85 -4.07 9.24
N ARG A 33 6.38 -5.18 9.78
CA ARG A 33 7.80 -5.34 10.12
C ARG A 33 8.69 -5.60 8.92
N GLU A 34 8.12 -6.05 7.80
CA GLU A 34 8.86 -6.27 6.56
C GLU A 34 9.27 -4.96 5.87
N VAL A 35 8.61 -3.85 6.21
CA VAL A 35 8.94 -2.54 5.66
C VAL A 35 9.85 -1.82 6.65
N PRO A 36 11.13 -1.55 6.30
CA PRO A 36 12.03 -0.80 7.18
C PRO A 36 11.46 0.57 7.53
N SER A 37 11.59 1.01 8.78
CA SER A 37 11.08 2.31 9.24
C SER A 37 11.59 3.48 8.39
N VAL A 38 12.83 3.41 7.93
CA VAL A 38 13.43 4.40 7.02
C VAL A 38 12.67 4.50 5.69
N ALA A 39 12.25 3.35 5.12
CA ALA A 39 11.44 3.34 3.90
C ALA A 39 10.05 3.92 4.16
N VAL A 40 9.47 3.66 5.35
CA VAL A 40 8.20 4.23 5.77
C VAL A 40 8.28 5.75 5.88
N GLU A 41 9.28 6.27 6.56
CA GLU A 41 9.50 7.70 6.71
C GLU A 41 9.71 8.40 5.35
N TYR A 42 10.52 7.79 4.48
CA TYR A 42 10.78 8.33 3.15
C TYR A 42 9.50 8.47 2.31
N VAL A 43 8.69 7.40 2.25
CA VAL A 43 7.42 7.41 1.50
C VAL A 43 6.40 8.35 2.16
N ALA A 44 6.34 8.35 3.49
CA ALA A 44 5.45 9.20 4.27
C ALA A 44 5.71 10.70 4.00
N GLN A 45 6.98 11.11 3.92
CA GLN A 45 7.36 12.47 3.52
C GLN A 45 6.90 12.80 2.09
N GLN A 46 7.10 11.90 1.13
CA GLN A 46 6.71 12.13 -0.27
C GLN A 46 5.20 12.31 -0.44
N VAL A 47 4.40 11.59 0.35
CA VAL A 47 2.94 11.67 0.29
C VAL A 47 2.33 12.58 1.36
N GLN A 48 3.16 13.32 2.10
CA GLN A 48 2.77 14.26 3.16
C GLN A 48 1.80 13.66 4.18
N VAL A 49 2.15 12.48 4.71
CA VAL A 49 1.39 11.82 5.77
C VAL A 49 2.30 11.46 6.94
N PRO A 50 1.77 11.32 8.17
CA PRO A 50 2.57 10.86 9.30
C PRO A 50 3.05 9.41 9.09
N ALA A 51 4.32 9.14 9.35
CA ALA A 51 4.87 7.78 9.29
C ALA A 51 4.17 6.81 10.27
N GLY A 52 3.71 7.32 11.42
CA GLY A 52 2.95 6.55 12.41
C GLY A 52 1.65 5.94 11.88
N ALA A 53 1.06 6.54 10.84
CA ALA A 53 -0.15 6.02 10.21
C ALA A 53 0.05 4.65 9.55
N TRP A 54 1.29 4.23 9.29
CA TRP A 54 1.60 2.88 8.84
C TRP A 54 1.46 1.83 9.95
N ALA A 55 1.90 2.18 11.17
CA ALA A 55 1.79 1.31 12.33
C ALA A 55 0.33 1.15 12.77
N GLU A 56 -0.47 2.21 12.63
CA GLU A 56 -1.91 2.23 12.90
C GLU A 56 -2.76 1.68 11.75
N TYR A 57 -2.14 1.33 10.62
CA TYR A 57 -2.87 0.83 9.46
C TYR A 57 -3.52 -0.51 9.78
N ASP A 58 -4.81 -0.66 9.48
CA ASP A 58 -5.52 -1.92 9.73
C ASP A 58 -5.27 -2.94 8.61
N TRP A 59 -4.36 -3.88 8.90
CA TRP A 59 -3.95 -4.98 8.03
C TRP A 59 -4.96 -6.11 7.89
N GLN A 60 -5.98 -6.15 8.76
CA GLN A 60 -7.03 -7.18 8.74
C GLN A 60 -8.33 -6.63 8.11
N SER A 61 -8.41 -5.32 7.90
CA SER A 61 -9.55 -4.69 7.24
C SER A 61 -9.80 -5.19 5.81
N LYS A 62 -11.06 -5.16 5.35
CA LYS A 62 -11.38 -5.36 3.93
C LYS A 62 -10.74 -4.30 3.01
N ALA A 63 -10.33 -3.15 3.57
CA ALA A 63 -9.69 -2.08 2.82
C ALA A 63 -8.32 -2.49 2.28
N ILE A 64 -7.52 -3.28 3.02
CA ILE A 64 -6.21 -3.76 2.52
C ILE A 64 -6.36 -4.67 1.30
N GLN A 65 -7.39 -5.52 1.28
CA GLN A 65 -7.64 -6.42 0.14
C GLN A 65 -8.05 -5.63 -1.11
N ARG A 66 -8.92 -4.62 -0.93
CA ARG A 66 -9.27 -3.69 -2.02
C ARG A 66 -8.03 -2.96 -2.54
N HIS A 67 -7.18 -2.46 -1.65
CA HIS A 67 -5.94 -1.77 -2.00
C HIS A 67 -4.98 -2.65 -2.80
N ARG A 68 -4.77 -3.90 -2.37
CA ARG A 68 -3.96 -4.88 -3.10
C ARG A 68 -4.50 -5.13 -4.49
N GLY A 69 -5.83 -5.28 -4.64
CA GLY A 69 -6.49 -5.41 -5.94
C GLY A 69 -6.28 -4.19 -6.85
N GLU A 70 -6.50 -2.98 -6.32
CA GLU A 70 -6.28 -1.72 -7.05
C GLU A 70 -4.82 -1.56 -7.52
N ILE A 71 -3.85 -1.96 -6.69
CA ILE A 71 -2.42 -1.90 -7.02
C ILE A 71 -2.06 -2.93 -8.09
N ARG A 72 -2.50 -4.20 -7.95
CA ARG A 72 -2.29 -5.23 -8.98
C ARG A 72 -2.82 -4.77 -10.33
N ALA A 73 -4.07 -4.28 -10.36
CA ALA A 73 -4.68 -3.74 -11.57
C ALA A 73 -3.92 -2.52 -12.13
N ALA A 74 -3.27 -1.71 -11.28
CA ALA A 74 -2.45 -0.58 -11.72
C ALA A 74 -1.21 -1.00 -12.52
N TYR A 75 -0.60 -2.13 -12.17
CA TYR A 75 0.58 -2.67 -12.82
C TYR A 75 0.24 -3.71 -13.90
N GLY A 76 -1.04 -3.92 -14.22
CA GLY A 76 -1.48 -4.91 -15.19
C GLY A 76 -1.40 -6.36 -14.68
N PHE A 77 -1.09 -6.57 -13.40
CA PHE A 77 -1.23 -7.89 -12.78
C PHE A 77 -2.71 -8.15 -12.53
N ARG A 78 -3.26 -9.19 -13.15
CA ARG A 78 -4.51 -9.77 -12.66
C ARG A 78 -4.18 -10.61 -11.44
N ALA A 79 -4.92 -10.45 -10.35
CA ALA A 79 -4.97 -11.51 -9.36
C ALA A 79 -5.49 -12.75 -10.07
N ASN A 80 -4.87 -13.91 -9.88
CA ASN A 80 -5.47 -15.18 -10.27
C ASN A 80 -6.70 -15.34 -9.37
N THR A 81 -7.85 -14.82 -9.81
CA THR A 81 -9.13 -15.22 -9.23
C THR A 81 -9.28 -16.68 -9.59
N GLU A 82 -9.42 -17.55 -8.59
CA GLU A 82 -9.92 -18.90 -8.77
C GLU A 82 -11.37 -18.81 -9.30
N GLU A 83 -11.49 -18.53 -10.59
CA GLU A 83 -12.66 -18.79 -11.42
C GLU A 83 -12.15 -19.54 -12.66
N ASP A 84 -11.77 -20.80 -12.43
CA ASP A 84 -11.79 -21.91 -13.39
C ASP A 84 -12.12 -23.20 -12.62
#